data_AF-A0A0C3D5Z8-F1
#
_entry.id   AF-A0A0C3D5Z8-F1
#
_cell.length_a   1.000
_cell.length_b   1.000
_cell.length_c   1.000
_cell.angle_alpha   90.00
_cell.angle_beta   90.00
_cell.angle_gamma   90.00
#
_symmetry.space_group_name_H-M   'P 1'
#
loop_
_entity.id
_entity.type
_entity.pdbx_description
1 polymer ?
#
loop_
_entity_poly.entity_id
_entity_poly.type
_entity_poly.pdbx_seq_one_letter_code
_entity_poly.pdbx_strand_id
1 'polypeptide(L)'
;MSHRLERDDIAMFLNLSTHTIRQVISHFRTHGTIPNQEEESAEKEHKNNRHLRDVDVEFLLGTIKKSPDLYLDKLQEMLAINCGVEVSRSTVWRTLRRCGFTMKKLSRVAVE
;
A
#
# COMPACT_ATOMS: atom_id res chain seq x y z
N MET A 1 -49.51 -1.91 0.62
CA MET A 1 -48.91 -2.22 1.93
C MET A 1 -47.46 -2.56 1.69
N SER A 2 -46.57 -1.56 1.61
CA SER A 2 -45.15 -1.82 1.39
C SER A 2 -44.56 -2.30 2.72
N HIS A 3 -44.44 -3.63 2.89
CA HIS A 3 -43.71 -4.19 4.00
C HIS A 3 -42.26 -3.72 3.89
N ARG A 4 -41.88 -2.82 4.78
CA ARG A 4 -40.51 -2.39 4.96
C ARG A 4 -39.80 -3.60 5.58
N LEU A 5 -39.19 -4.47 4.77
CA LEU A 5 -38.43 -5.60 5.28
C LEU A 5 -37.41 -5.09 6.30
N GLU A 6 -37.53 -5.55 7.54
CA GLU A 6 -36.55 -5.19 8.55
C GLU A 6 -35.24 -5.96 8.29
N ARG A 7 -34.13 -5.41 8.77
CA ARG A 7 -32.79 -5.92 8.47
C ARG A 7 -32.62 -7.37 8.94
N ASP A 8 -33.36 -7.74 9.97
CA ASP A 8 -33.34 -9.08 10.55
C ASP A 8 -34.15 -10.08 9.71
N ASP A 9 -35.23 -9.63 9.05
CA ASP A 9 -35.95 -10.43 8.04
C ASP A 9 -35.02 -10.74 6.86
N ILE A 10 -34.29 -9.74 6.38
CA ILE A 10 -33.33 -9.92 5.27
C ILE A 10 -32.22 -10.89 5.67
N ALA A 11 -31.74 -10.83 6.92
CA ALA A 11 -30.73 -11.73 7.45
C ALA A 11 -31.23 -13.18 7.50
N MET A 12 -32.47 -13.36 7.95
CA MET A 12 -33.11 -14.66 8.03
C MET A 12 -33.38 -15.26 6.64
N PHE A 13 -33.93 -14.48 5.70
CA PHE A 13 -34.29 -14.96 4.36
C PHE A 13 -33.07 -15.27 3.48
N LEU A 14 -31.97 -14.52 3.63
CA LEU A 14 -30.76 -14.71 2.84
C LEU A 14 -29.69 -15.56 3.56
N ASN A 15 -29.95 -15.95 4.81
CA ASN A 15 -28.99 -16.63 5.69
C ASN A 15 -27.63 -15.90 5.76
N LEU A 16 -27.67 -14.56 5.81
CA LEU A 16 -26.50 -13.70 5.88
C LEU A 16 -26.39 -13.06 7.26
N SER A 17 -25.17 -12.70 7.65
CA SER A 17 -24.97 -11.96 8.89
C SER A 17 -25.64 -10.58 8.82
N THR A 18 -26.23 -10.13 9.92
CA THR A 18 -26.79 -8.78 10.01
C THR A 18 -25.72 -7.70 9.80
N HIS A 19 -24.45 -8.02 10.07
CA HIS A 19 -23.32 -7.14 9.77
C HIS A 19 -23.12 -6.95 8.27
N THR A 20 -23.15 -8.04 7.49
CA THR A 20 -23.05 -8.02 6.02
C THR A 20 -24.18 -7.18 5.43
N ILE A 21 -25.41 -7.36 5.91
CA ILE A 21 -26.56 -6.59 5.44
C ILE A 21 -26.42 -5.09 5.77
N ARG A 22 -25.95 -4.76 6.99
CA ARG A 22 -25.66 -3.37 7.36
C ARG A 22 -24.60 -2.77 6.45
N GLN A 23 -23.53 -3.50 6.16
CA GLN A 23 -22.43 -3.05 5.31
C GLN A 23 -22.90 -2.79 3.87
N VAL A 24 -23.65 -3.73 3.27
CA VAL A 24 -24.17 -3.60 1.91
C VAL A 24 -25.18 -2.45 1.81
N ILE A 25 -26.13 -2.34 2.74
CA ILE A 25 -27.11 -1.24 2.74
C ILE A 25 -26.42 0.11 2.94
N SER A 26 -25.44 0.19 3.84
CA SER A 26 -24.67 1.42 4.07
C SER A 26 -23.90 1.82 2.81
N HIS A 27 -23.27 0.86 2.14
CA HIS A 27 -22.55 1.11 0.89
C HIS A 27 -23.49 1.63 -0.20
N PHE A 28 -24.62 0.94 -0.40
CA PHE A 28 -25.62 1.33 -1.40
C PHE A 28 -26.20 2.73 -1.14
N ARG A 29 -26.43 3.11 0.12
CA ARG A 29 -26.90 4.46 0.46
C ARG A 29 -25.87 5.55 0.17
N THR A 30 -24.59 5.25 0.38
CA THR A 30 -23.50 6.23 0.20
C THR A 30 -23.08 6.35 -1.26
N HIS A 31 -22.99 5.24 -1.98
CA HIS A 31 -22.39 5.17 -3.32
C HIS A 31 -23.42 4.87 -4.43
N GLY A 32 -24.64 4.45 -4.09
CA GLY A 32 -25.65 4.03 -5.09
C GLY A 32 -25.33 2.70 -5.77
N THR A 33 -24.22 2.06 -5.42
CA THR A 33 -23.72 0.81 -6.02
C THR A 33 -23.66 -0.31 -4.98
N ILE A 34 -23.87 -1.54 -5.43
CA ILE A 34 -23.61 -2.75 -4.63
C ILE A 34 -22.14 -3.09 -4.85
N PRO A 35 -21.33 -3.25 -3.80
CA PRO A 35 -19.91 -3.54 -3.98
C PRO A 35 -19.79 -4.89 -4.68
N ASN A 36 -19.44 -4.86 -5.96
CA ASN A 36 -19.01 -6.05 -6.66
C ASN A 36 -17.69 -6.48 -6.01
N GLN A 37 -17.45 -7.77 -5.78
CA GLN A 37 -16.19 -8.22 -5.15
C GLN A 37 -14.93 -7.74 -5.92
N GLU A 38 -15.11 -7.27 -7.15
CA GLU A 38 -14.10 -6.73 -8.06
C GLU A 38 -13.91 -5.20 -7.95
N GLU A 39 -14.89 -4.45 -7.44
CA GLU A 39 -14.88 -2.98 -7.43
C GLU A 39 -14.25 -2.35 -6.17
N GLU A 40 -14.04 -3.12 -5.10
CA GLU A 40 -13.23 -2.68 -3.95
C GLU A 40 -11.78 -2.33 -4.32
N SER A 41 -11.37 -2.62 -5.56
CA SER A 41 -10.07 -2.34 -6.15
C SER A 41 -9.89 -0.88 -6.60
N ALA A 42 -10.97 -0.17 -6.95
CA ALA A 42 -10.86 1.11 -7.66
C ALA A 42 -10.84 2.34 -6.73
N GLU A 43 -11.48 2.27 -5.56
CA GLU A 43 -11.60 3.45 -4.66
C GLU A 43 -10.60 3.44 -3.48
N LYS A 44 -9.65 2.50 -3.47
CA LYS A 44 -8.49 2.48 -2.55
C LYS A 44 -7.19 2.96 -3.22
N GLU A 45 -7.27 3.82 -4.24
CA GLU A 45 -6.09 4.38 -4.91
C GLU A 45 -5.16 5.18 -3.96
N HIS A 46 -5.60 5.52 -2.75
CA HIS A 46 -4.75 6.18 -1.76
C HIS A 46 -4.05 5.25 -0.75
N LYS A 47 -4.15 3.91 -0.84
CA LYS A 47 -3.50 3.02 0.16
C LYS A 47 -2.36 2.14 -0.36
N ASN A 48 -2.22 1.98 -1.68
CA ASN A 48 -1.28 1.02 -2.26
C ASN A 48 -0.29 1.59 -3.29
N ASN A 49 -0.09 2.90 -3.38
CA ASN A 49 1.03 3.45 -4.16
C ASN A 49 2.38 3.34 -3.41
N ARG A 50 2.64 2.18 -2.79
CA ARG A 50 3.83 1.91 -1.96
C ARG A 50 4.96 1.22 -2.73
N HIS A 51 4.85 1.15 -4.05
CA HIS A 51 5.88 0.57 -4.90
C HIS A 51 6.52 1.69 -5.70
N LEU A 52 7.79 1.97 -5.37
CA LEU A 52 8.71 2.63 -6.30
C LEU A 52 8.51 1.99 -7.67
N ARG A 53 8.37 2.79 -8.73
CA ARG A 53 8.20 2.25 -10.08
C ARG A 53 9.48 1.51 -10.47
N ASP A 54 9.38 0.56 -11.40
CA ASP A 54 10.52 -0.24 -11.81
C ASP A 54 11.71 0.62 -12.26
N VAL A 55 11.46 1.75 -12.93
CA VAL A 55 12.51 2.73 -13.31
C VAL A 55 13.24 3.35 -12.11
N ASP A 56 12.54 3.61 -11.01
CA ASP A 56 13.12 4.18 -9.80
C ASP A 56 13.92 3.10 -9.04
N VAL A 57 13.44 1.85 -9.11
CA VAL A 57 14.16 0.69 -8.58
C VAL A 57 15.44 0.45 -9.37
N GLU A 58 15.42 0.52 -10.70
CA GLU A 58 16.62 0.40 -11.53
C GLU A 58 17.64 1.49 -11.23
N PHE A 59 17.20 2.75 -11.07
CA PHE A 59 18.07 3.85 -10.65
C PHE A 59 18.71 3.57 -9.28
N LEU A 60 17.92 3.14 -8.31
CA LEU A 60 18.38 2.80 -6.97
C LEU A 60 19.43 1.67 -7.01
N LEU A 61 19.17 0.63 -7.80
CA LEU A 61 20.10 -0.49 -7.99
C LEU A 61 21.39 -0.08 -8.70
N GLY A 62 21.29 0.77 -9.73
CA GLY A 62 22.45 1.33 -10.42
C GLY A 62 23.32 2.18 -9.49
N THR A 63 22.69 2.94 -8.60
CA THR A 63 23.37 3.77 -7.60
C THR A 63 24.14 2.91 -6.60
N ILE A 64 23.51 1.86 -6.06
CA ILE A 64 24.17 0.95 -5.11
C ILE A 64 25.29 0.13 -5.75
N LYS A 65 25.14 -0.27 -7.02
CA LYS A 65 26.21 -0.95 -7.76
C LYS A 65 27.46 -0.06 -7.91
N LYS A 66 27.28 1.25 -8.06
CA LYS A 66 28.39 2.22 -8.15
C LYS A 66 28.99 2.55 -6.78
N SER A 67 28.14 2.65 -5.75
CA SER A 67 28.53 3.06 -4.40
C SER A 67 27.71 2.29 -3.35
N PRO A 68 28.18 1.10 -2.92
CA PRO A 68 27.44 0.24 -1.99
C PRO A 68 27.46 0.73 -0.54
N ASP A 69 28.33 1.69 -0.21
CA ASP A 69 28.48 2.23 1.15
C ASP A 69 27.56 3.44 1.42
N LEU A 70 26.62 3.74 0.51
CA LEU A 70 25.65 4.81 0.72
C LEU A 70 24.63 4.47 1.80
N TYR A 71 24.38 5.44 2.67
CA TYR A 71 23.35 5.37 3.68
C TYR A 71 21.93 5.51 3.08
N LEU A 72 20.93 5.00 3.80
CA LEU A 72 19.54 4.97 3.34
C LEU A 72 18.91 6.36 3.17
N ASP A 73 19.32 7.34 3.99
CA ASP A 73 18.92 8.74 3.88
C ASP A 73 19.47 9.39 2.60
N LYS A 74 20.73 9.10 2.24
CA LYS A 74 21.31 9.57 0.97
C LYS A 74 20.63 8.95 -0.24
N LEU A 75 20.30 7.67 -0.19
CA LEU A 75 19.54 7.01 -1.25
C LEU A 75 18.12 7.62 -1.39
N GLN A 76 17.48 7.96 -0.27
CA GLN A 76 16.21 8.68 -0.27
C GLN A 76 16.35 10.07 -0.91
N GLU A 77 17.36 10.85 -0.52
CA GLU A 77 17.63 12.18 -1.06
C GLU A 77 17.88 12.11 -2.58
N MET A 78 18.65 11.13 -3.04
CA MET A 78 18.90 10.91 -4.47
C MET A 78 17.63 10.53 -5.24
N LEU A 79 16.72 9.74 -4.65
CA LEU A 79 15.42 9.42 -5.26
C LEU A 79 14.52 10.67 -5.35
N ALA A 80 14.53 11.53 -4.34
CA ALA A 80 13.77 12.77 -4.36
C ALA A 80 14.31 13.74 -5.44
N ILE A 81 15.64 13.89 -5.53
CA ILE A 81 16.28 14.83 -6.46
C ILE A 81 16.22 14.33 -7.91
N ASN A 82 16.54 13.05 -8.16
CA ASN A 82 16.71 12.54 -9.52
C ASN A 82 15.44 11.89 -10.09
N CYS A 83 14.61 11.28 -9.26
CA CYS A 83 13.38 10.61 -9.68
C CYS A 83 12.12 11.43 -9.33
N GLY A 84 12.23 12.48 -8.50
CA GLY A 84 11.08 13.23 -8.01
C GLY A 84 10.20 12.44 -7.04
N VAL A 85 10.74 11.35 -6.47
CA VAL A 85 9.98 10.40 -5.66
C VAL A 85 10.38 10.53 -4.20
N GLU A 86 9.46 11.07 -3.38
CA GLU A 86 9.65 11.18 -1.94
C GLU A 86 9.20 9.90 -1.24
N VAL A 87 10.17 9.14 -0.71
CA VAL A 87 9.92 7.86 -0.04
C VAL A 87 10.58 7.80 1.33
N SER A 88 9.95 7.11 2.27
CA SER A 88 10.57 6.87 3.58
C SER A 88 11.83 6.00 3.45
N ARG A 89 12.81 6.18 4.35
CA ARG A 89 13.96 5.28 4.51
C ARG A 89 13.56 3.80 4.60
N SER A 90 12.44 3.52 5.27
CA SER A 90 11.91 2.16 5.39
C SER A 90 11.40 1.61 4.05
N THR A 91 10.87 2.46 3.16
CA THR A 91 10.47 2.06 1.80
C THR A 91 11.70 1.71 0.98
N VAL A 92 12.73 2.56 0.99
CA VAL A 92 14.02 2.29 0.33
C VAL A 92 14.58 0.95 0.79
N TRP A 93 14.65 0.73 2.12
CA TRP A 93 15.15 -0.52 2.67
C TRP A 93 14.34 -1.75 2.25
N ARG A 94 13.00 -1.67 2.28
CA ARG A 94 12.14 -2.78 1.85
C ARG A 94 12.35 -3.12 0.36
N THR A 95 12.53 -2.11 -0.48
CA THR A 95 12.84 -2.28 -1.89
C THR A 95 14.18 -2.99 -2.08
N LEU A 96 15.24 -2.54 -1.39
CA LEU A 96 16.55 -3.18 -1.44
C LEU A 96 16.51 -4.64 -0.99
N ARG A 97 15.81 -4.91 0.12
CA ARG A 97 15.64 -6.28 0.61
C ARG A 97 14.90 -7.16 -0.39
N ARG A 98 13.90 -6.62 -1.08
CA ARG A 98 13.17 -7.33 -2.16
C ARG A 98 14.08 -7.63 -3.35
N CYS A 99 15.02 -6.74 -3.66
CA CYS A 99 16.04 -6.94 -4.68
C CYS A 99 17.21 -7.84 -4.24
N GLY A 100 17.14 -8.45 -3.05
CA GLY A 100 18.15 -9.40 -2.57
C GLY A 100 19.31 -8.79 -1.79
N PHE A 101 19.28 -7.49 -1.48
CA PHE A 101 20.33 -6.87 -0.67
C PHE A 101 20.17 -7.18 0.81
N THR A 102 21.29 -7.43 1.46
CA THR A 102 21.39 -7.63 2.91
C THR A 102 22.20 -6.50 3.54
N MET A 103 21.86 -6.12 4.77
CA MET A 103 22.64 -5.13 5.50
C MET A 103 24.01 -5.71 5.82
N LYS A 104 25.05 -4.96 5.50
CA LYS A 104 26.38 -5.23 6.03
C LYS A 104 26.32 -4.98 7.55
N LYS A 105 26.70 -5.96 8.36
CA LYS A 105 26.86 -5.75 9.81
C LYS A 105 28.01 -4.77 10.01
N LEU A 106 27.69 -3.52 10.35
CA LEU A 106 28.69 -2.54 10.74
C LEU A 106 29.18 -2.89 12.15
N SER A 107 30.45 -3.27 12.26
CA SER A 107 31.11 -3.54 13.55
C SER A 107 31.67 -2.27 14.21
N ARG A 108 31.57 -1.11 13.54
CA ARG A 108 32.03 0.18 14.04
C ARG A 108 30.88 1.17 14.11
N VAL A 109 30.78 1.83 15.27
CA VAL A 109 29.90 2.98 15.49
C VAL A 109 30.40 4.12 14.61
N ALA A 110 29.48 4.83 13.93
CA ALA A 110 29.81 6.04 13.20
C ALA A 110 30.30 7.09 14.22
N VAL A 111 31.52 7.58 14.03
CA VAL A 111 32.05 8.72 14.77
C VAL A 111 31.66 9.94 13.95
N GLU A 112 30.80 10.79 14.52
CA GLU A 112 30.49 12.13 14.02
C GLU A 112 31.64 13.10 14.29
#